data_AF-A0A7R9X3J6-F1
#
_entry.id   AF-A0A7R9X3J6-F1
#
_cell.length_a   1.000
_cell.length_b   1.000
_cell.length_c   1.000
_cell.angle_alpha   90.00
_cell.angle_beta   90.00
_cell.angle_gamma   90.00
#
_symmetry.space_group_name_H-M   'P 1'
#
loop_
_entity.id
_entity.type
_entity.pdbx_description
1 polymer ?
#
loop_
_entity_poly.entity_id
_entity_poly.type
_entity_poly.pdbx_seq_one_letter_code
_entity_poly.pdbx_strand_id
1 'polypeptide(L)' 'DGCTVNLFDYLRKVKTSTAAYYASLLEKLKVKLAGSWPHFLKKEILFHQDNAPSHTSA' A
#
# COMPACT_ATOMS: atom_id res chain seq x y z
N ASP A 1 20.66 -2.79 9.22
CA ASP A 1 19.68 -1.71 8.93
C ASP A 1 18.72 -2.19 7.86
N GLY A 2 17.60 -2.77 8.30
CA GLY A 2 16.81 -3.71 7.50
C GLY A 2 15.66 -3.07 6.74
N CYS A 3 15.55 -3.39 5.45
CA CYS A 3 14.36 -3.10 4.65
C CYS A 3 13.18 -3.92 5.21
N THR A 4 12.29 -3.27 5.96
CA THR A 4 11.06 -3.92 6.43
C THR A 4 10.04 -3.81 5.33
N VAL A 5 9.75 -4.92 4.66
CA VAL A 5 8.64 -4.93 3.70
C VAL A 5 7.37 -5.40 4.36
N ASN A 6 6.37 -4.52 4.40
CA ASN A 6 5.12 -4.75 5.12
C ASN A 6 4.07 -5.50 4.27
N LEU A 7 4.05 -5.30 2.95
CA LEU A 7 3.07 -5.92 2.05
C LEU A 7 3.67 -6.16 0.67
N PHE A 8 3.56 -7.40 0.20
CA PHE A 8 3.74 -7.77 -1.20
C PHE A 8 2.51 -8.57 -1.64
N ASP A 9 2.01 -8.30 -2.84
CA ASP A 9 0.92 -9.05 -3.45
C ASP A 9 1.32 -9.41 -4.88
N TYR A 10 0.96 -10.62 -5.33
CA TYR A 10 1.29 -11.12 -6.65
C TYR A 10 0.03 -11.18 -7.50
N LEU A 11 -0.06 -10.26 -8.45
CA LEU A 11 -1.16 -10.25 -9.40
C LEU A 11 -0.90 -11.31 -10.48
N ARG A 12 -1.89 -12.18 -10.75
CA ARG A 12 -1.79 -13.18 -11.83
C ARG A 12 -1.49 -12.49 -13.17
N LYS A 13 -0.64 -13.13 -13.98
CA LYS A 13 -0.03 -12.66 -15.26
C LYS A 13 -0.96 -12.06 -16.34
N VAL A 14 -2.28 -12.05 -16.14
CA VAL A 14 -3.30 -11.57 -17.09
C VAL A 14 -4.22 -10.52 -16.46
N LYS A 15 -4.00 -10.18 -15.18
CA LYS A 15 -4.74 -9.13 -14.48
C LYS A 15 -3.90 -7.87 -14.42
N THR A 16 -4.52 -6.73 -14.69
CA THR A 16 -3.91 -5.40 -14.58
C THR A 16 -4.18 -4.82 -13.19
N SER A 17 -3.23 -4.06 -12.64
CA SER A 17 -3.46 -3.29 -11.43
C SER A 17 -4.49 -2.19 -11.72
N THR A 18 -5.75 -2.45 -11.40
CA THR A 18 -6.81 -1.45 -11.51
C THR A 18 -6.78 -0.53 -10.29
N ALA A 19 -7.37 0.66 -10.41
CA ALA A 19 -7.53 1.58 -9.27
C ALA A 19 -8.21 0.89 -8.07
N ALA A 20 -9.29 0.14 -8.32
CA ALA A 20 -10.01 -0.60 -7.28
C ALA A 20 -9.13 -1.65 -6.59
N TYR A 21 -8.32 -2.38 -7.37
CA TYR A 21 -7.39 -3.35 -6.81
C TYR A 21 -6.29 -2.66 -6.00
N TYR A 22 -5.71 -1.56 -6.50
CA TYR A 22 -4.72 -0.76 -5.78
C TYR A 22 -5.26 -0.22 -4.45
N ALA A 23 -6.47 0.36 -4.45
CA ALA A 23 -7.14 0.83 -3.24
C ALA A 23 -7.31 -0.30 -2.20
N SER A 24 -7.65 -1.53 -2.64
CA SER A 24 -7.74 -2.69 -1.74
C SER A 24 -6.39 -3.06 -1.10
N LEU A 25 -5.27 -2.83 -1.80
CA LEU A 25 -3.93 -3.05 -1.25
C LEU A 25 -3.57 -1.98 -0.23
N LEU A 26 -3.96 -0.72 -0.46
CA LEU A 26 -3.74 0.37 0.50
C LEU A 26 -4.48 0.11 1.83
N GLU A 27 -5.72 -0.37 1.79
CA GLU A 27 -6.45 -0.74 3.01
C GLU A 27 -5.76 -1.88 3.77
N LYS A 28 -5.29 -2.92 3.07
CA LYS A 28 -4.50 -4.00 3.69
C LYS A 28 -3.21 -3.47 4.30
N LEU A 29 -2.53 -2.54 3.63
CA LEU A 29 -1.30 -1.91 4.11
C LEU A 29 -1.55 -1.11 5.39
N LYS A 30 -2.62 -0.31 5.44
CA LYS A 30 -3.02 0.45 6.65
C LYS A 30 -3.24 -0.47 7.85
N VAL A 31 -3.97 -1.57 7.68
CA VAL A 31 -4.23 -2.56 8.75
C VAL A 31 -2.92 -3.17 9.26
N LYS A 32 -2.01 -3.55 8.36
CA LYS A 32 -0.70 -4.10 8.75
C LYS A 32 0.17 -3.06 9.47
N LEU A 33 0.22 -1.83 8.97
CA LEU A 33 0.99 -0.75 9.60
C LEU A 33 0.46 -0.46 11.01
N ALA A 34 -0.86 -0.41 11.20
CA ALA A 34 -1.46 -0.21 12.51
C ALA A 34 -1.11 -1.32 13.51
N GLY A 35 -1.07 -2.58 13.05
CA GLY A 35 -0.72 -3.73 13.90
C GLY A 35 0.77 -3.83 14.24
N SER A 36 1.65 -3.54 13.29
CA SER A 36 3.11 -3.71 13.48
C SER A 36 3.78 -2.46 14.07
N TRP A 37 3.22 -1.27 13.85
CA TRP A 37 3.83 0.01 14.24
C TRP A 37 2.82 0.83 15.04
N PRO A 38 2.60 0.56 16.33
CA PRO A 38 1.60 1.27 17.14
C PRO A 38 1.84 2.79 17.24
N HIS A 39 3.06 3.26 16.95
CA HIS A 39 3.40 4.68 16.88
C HIS A 39 3.00 5.35 15.55
N PHE A 40 2.70 4.60 14.49
CA PHE A 40 2.18 5.13 13.23
C PHE A 40 0.83 5.83 13.43
N LEU A 41 0.03 5.38 14.40
CA LEU A 41 -1.25 6.00 14.74
C LEU A 41 -1.10 7.44 15.29
N LYS A 42 0.12 7.84 15.68
CA LYS A 42 0.42 9.15 16.28
C LYS A 42 1.19 10.08 15.34
N LYS A 43 1.67 9.59 14.20
CA LYS A 43 2.53 10.34 13.28
C LYS A 43 1.91 10.39 11.90
N GLU A 44 2.08 11.52 11.21
CA GLU A 44 1.69 11.64 9.82
C GLU A 44 2.58 10.76 8.93
N ILE A 45 1.97 10.14 7.92
CA ILE A 45 2.65 9.20 7.02
C ILE A 45 3.03 9.95 5.75
N LEU A 46 4.34 10.09 5.49
CA LEU A 46 4.80 10.48 4.17
C LEU A 46 4.69 9.28 3.22
N PHE A 47 3.69 9.31 2.32
CA PHE A 47 3.46 8.25 1.36
C PHE A 47 3.99 8.67 -0.03
N HIS A 48 5.06 8.01 -0.48
CA HIS A 48 5.66 8.26 -1.79
C HIS A 48 5.34 7.11 -2.75
N GLN A 49 4.77 7.45 -3.90
CA GLN A 49 4.41 6.54 -4.98
C GLN A 49 4.67 7.21 -6.32
N ASP A 50 4.75 6.43 -7.40
CA ASP A 50 4.75 6.98 -8.76
C ASP A 50 3.34 7.47 -9.17
N ASN A 51 3.25 8.11 -10.33
CA ASN A 51 2.00 8.65 -10.87
C ASN A 51 1.31 7.67 -11.86
N ALA A 52 1.44 6.35 -11.67
CA ALA A 52 0.73 5.40 -12.53
C ALA A 52 -0.80 5.66 -12.48
N PRO A 53 -1.55 5.43 -13.58
CA PRO A 53 -2.98 5.79 -13.63
C PRO A 53 -3.82 5.19 -12.49
N SER A 54 -3.51 3.98 -12.05
CA SER A 54 -4.18 3.31 -10.92
C SER A 54 -3.94 3.98 -9.57
N HIS A 55 -2.86 4.75 -9.42
CA HIS A 55 -2.47 5.43 -8.18
C HIS A 55 -3.08 6.83 -8.04
N THR A 56 -3.50 7.42 -9.17
CA THR A 56 -4.07 8.78 -9.24
C THR A 56 -5.53 8.80 -9.66
N SER A 57 -6.17 7.64 -9.81
CA SER A 57 -7.59 7.53 -10.14
C SER A 57 -8.45 7.96 -8.94
N ALA A 58 -9.61 8.56 -9.22
CA ALA A 58 -10.58 9.03 -8.22
C ALA A 58 -11.28 7.89 -7.47
#